data_AF-A0A0R3Q4N1-F1
#
_entry.id   AF-A0A0R3Q4N1-F1
#
_cell.length_a   1.000
_cell.length_b   1.000
_cell.length_c   1.000
_cell.angle_alpha   90.00
_cell.angle_beta   90.00
_cell.angle_gamma   90.00
#
_symmetry.space_group_name_H-M   'P 1'
#
loop_
_entity.id
_entity.type
_entity.pdbx_description
1 polymer ?
#
loop_
_entity_poly.entity_id
_entity_poly.type
_entity_poly.pdbx_seq_one_letter_code
_entity_poly.pdbx_strand_id
1 'polypeptide(L)' 'MTNNFISLKAIVKNFRRLCDPSMTCFEPEALGNLIEGMDFHKFYFDNNSGTRGPKIHTTLLNPNVHLMGDEGACI' A
#
# COMPACT_ATOMS: atom_id res chain seq x y z
N MET A 1 -15.43 15.40 11.84
CA MET A 1 -15.42 13.99 11.41
C MET A 1 -15.40 13.81 9.88
N THR A 2 -16.06 14.65 9.09
CA THR A 2 -16.13 14.57 7.61
C THR A 2 -14.79 14.67 6.87
N ASN A 3 -13.83 15.48 7.35
CA ASN A 3 -12.53 15.65 6.68
C ASN A 3 -11.62 14.42 6.69
N ASN A 4 -11.70 13.56 7.72
CA ASN A 4 -10.83 12.36 7.79
C ASN A 4 -11.30 11.26 6.82
N PHE A 5 -12.61 11.11 6.62
CA PHE A 5 -13.17 10.13 5.68
C PHE A 5 -12.85 10.44 4.22
N ILE A 6 -12.81 11.73 3.84
CA ILE A 6 -12.42 12.16 2.49
C ILE A 6 -10.94 11.81 2.24
N SER A 7 -10.08 12.00 3.23
CA SER A 7 -8.65 11.68 3.15
C SER A 7 -8.39 10.18 2.96
N LEU A 8 -9.03 9.32 3.77
CA LEU A 8 -8.84 7.87 3.66
C LEU A 8 -9.33 7.31 2.33
N LYS A 9 -10.49 7.76 1.84
CA LYS A 9 -11.00 7.36 0.51
C LYS A 9 -10.04 7.77 -0.62
N ALA A 10 -9.39 8.94 -0.50
CA ALA A 10 -8.38 9.37 -1.47
C ALA A 10 -7.12 8.50 -1.42
N ILE A 11 -6.67 8.11 -0.22
CA ILE A 11 -5.52 7.20 -0.05
C ILE A 11 -5.81 5.84 -0.67
N VAL A 12 -6.96 5.22 -0.37
CA VAL A 12 -7.37 3.92 -0.93
C VAL A 12 -7.45 3.98 -2.46
N LYS A 13 -8.02 5.06 -3.00
CA LYS A 13 -8.11 5.27 -4.45
C LYS A 13 -6.73 5.37 -5.09
N ASN A 14 -5.80 6.10 -4.47
CA ASN A 14 -4.44 6.24 -4.97
C ASN A 14 -3.67 4.92 -4.91
N PHE A 15 -3.80 4.16 -3.82
CA PHE A 15 -3.18 2.85 -3.67
C PHE A 15 -3.64 1.91 -4.79
N ARG A 16 -4.95 1.77 -5.01
CA ARG A 16 -5.51 0.94 -6.09
C ARG A 16 -5.16 1.41 -7.50
N ARG A 17 -4.78 2.68 -7.68
CA ARG A 17 -4.34 3.21 -8.99
C ARG A 17 -2.89 2.84 -9.29
N LEU A 18 -2.06 2.67 -8.25
CA LEU A 18 -0.63 2.40 -8.39
C LEU A 18 -0.30 0.90 -8.36
N CYS A 19 -1.14 0.09 -7.71
CA CYS A 19 -0.98 -1.35 -7.62
C CYS A 19 -1.78 -2.08 -8.70
N ASP A 20 -1.17 -3.10 -9.31
CA ASP A 20 -1.86 -4.01 -10.22
C ASP A 20 -2.95 -4.80 -9.46
N PRO A 21 -4.14 -5.06 -10.06
CA PRO A 21 -5.19 -5.85 -9.42
C PRO A 21 -4.77 -7.28 -9.03
N SER A 22 -3.77 -7.85 -9.70
CA SER A 22 -3.16 -9.15 -9.45
C SER A 22 -1.79 -9.07 -8.73
N MET A 23 -1.47 -7.93 -8.12
CA MET A 23 -0.24 -7.76 -7.34
C MET A 23 -0.10 -8.86 -6.28
N THR A 24 1.09 -9.44 -6.19
CA THR A 24 1.45 -10.40 -5.14
C THR A 24 2.19 -9.73 -4.00
N CYS A 25 2.04 -10.20 -2.76
CA CYS A 25 2.84 -9.72 -1.63
C CYS A 25 3.35 -10.84 -0.72
N PHE A 26 4.51 -10.56 -0.10
CA PHE A 26 5.00 -11.19 1.11
C PHE A 26 5.23 -10.10 2.15
N GLU A 27 4.48 -10.16 3.24
CA GLU A 27 4.59 -9.24 4.37
C GLU A 27 4.39 -10.01 5.68
N PRO A 28 4.84 -9.48 6.84
CA PRO A 28 4.70 -10.17 8.13
C PRO A 28 3.27 -10.66 8.41
N GLU A 29 2.28 -9.87 8.00
CA GLU A 29 0.86 -10.12 8.18
C GLU A 29 0.34 -11.32 7.36
N ALA A 30 1.04 -11.71 6.29
CA ALA A 30 0.71 -12.87 5.47
C ALA A 30 1.21 -14.21 6.07
N LEU A 31 1.94 -14.16 7.18
CA LEU A 31 2.42 -15.33 7.92
C LEU A 31 3.16 -16.36 7.05
N GLY A 32 3.97 -15.86 6.10
CA GLY A 32 4.78 -16.69 5.20
C GLY A 32 4.05 -17.23 3.96
N ASN A 33 2.78 -16.88 3.77
CA ASN A 33 2.03 -17.26 2.56
C ASN A 33 2.21 -16.21 1.46
N LEU A 34 2.19 -16.67 0.21
CA LEU A 34 2.07 -15.78 -0.95
C LEU A 34 0.62 -15.32 -1.05
N ILE A 35 0.41 -14.01 -1.01
CA ILE A 35 -0.90 -13.41 -1.22
C ILE A 35 -0.97 -12.87 -2.65
N GLU A 36 -2.15 -12.98 -3.27
CA GLU A 36 -2.47 -12.38 -4.57
C GLU A 36 -3.69 -11.46 -4.42
N GLY A 37 -3.62 -10.30 -5.07
CA GLY A 37 -4.71 -9.34 -5.17
C GLY A 37 -4.77 -8.32 -4.02
N MET A 38 -5.79 -7.48 -4.09
CA MET A 38 -5.86 -6.24 -3.30
C MET A 38 -6.71 -6.33 -2.02
N ASP A 39 -7.51 -7.38 -1.87
CA ASP A 39 -8.49 -7.49 -0.78
C ASP A 39 -7.82 -7.64 0.59
N PHE A 40 -6.65 -8.30 0.64
CA PHE A 40 -5.84 -8.42 1.85
C PHE A 40 -5.46 -7.05 2.42
N HIS A 41 -4.97 -6.14 1.58
CA HIS A 41 -4.60 -4.78 1.99
C HIS A 41 -5.84 -3.91 2.27
N LYS A 42 -6.94 -4.13 1.54
CA LYS A 42 -8.22 -3.40 1.74
C LYS A 42 -8.72 -3.55 3.18
N PHE A 43 -8.53 -4.71 3.79
CA PHE A 43 -8.87 -4.95 5.20
C PHE A 43 -8.26 -3.90 6.14
N TYR A 44 -6.99 -3.54 5.96
CA TYR A 44 -6.32 -2.53 6.80
C TYR A 44 -6.90 -1.13 6.59
N PHE A 45 -7.33 -0.79 5.38
CA PHE A 45 -7.96 0.52 5.12
C PHE A 45 -9.38 0.61 5.67
N ASP A 46 -10.17 -0.47 5.59
CA ASP A 46 -11.55 -0.47 6.09
C ASP A 46 -11.61 -0.50 7.62
N ASN A 47 -10.68 -1.21 8.26
CA ASN A 47 -10.72 -1.50 9.69
C ASN A 47 -9.78 -0.62 10.52
N ASN A 48 -8.85 0.11 9.90
CA ASN A 48 -8.09 1.13 10.62
C ASN A 48 -9.02 2.31 10.92
N SER A 49 -9.52 2.34 12.15
CA SER A 49 -10.37 3.41 12.66
C SER A 49 -9.69 4.74 12.37
N GLY A 50 -10.35 5.65 11.63
CA GLY A 50 -9.86 6.96 11.19
C GLY A 50 -9.47 7.96 12.30
N THR A 51 -9.10 7.45 13.47
CA THR A 51 -8.20 8.08 14.42
C THR A 51 -6.93 8.46 13.68
N ARG A 52 -6.54 9.74 13.79
CA ARG A 52 -5.21 10.14 13.37
C ARG A 52 -4.26 9.40 14.30
N GLY A 53 -3.67 8.32 13.81
CA GLY A 53 -2.53 7.70 14.45
C GLY A 53 -1.44 8.75 14.72
N PRO A 54 -0.39 8.40 15.47
CA PRO A 54 0.73 9.31 15.67
C PRO A 54 1.20 9.88 14.34
N LYS A 55 1.73 11.11 14.35
CA LYS A 55 2.33 11.69 13.15
C LYS A 55 3.50 10.81 12.74
N ILE A 56 3.31 9.99 11.71
CA ILE A 56 4.33 9.10 11.18
C ILE A 56 5.21 9.90 10.20
N HIS A 57 6.53 9.75 10.34
CA HIS A 57 7.50 10.22 9.37
C HIS A 57 8.26 9.01 8.81
N THR A 58 8.04 8.71 7.54
CA THR A 58 8.71 7.63 6.82
C THR A 58 9.79 8.23 5.92
N THR A 59 11.01 7.68 5.96
CA THR A 59 12.13 8.06 5.09
C THR A 59 12.56 6.88 4.23
N LEU A 60 12.72 7.09 2.93
CA LEU A 60 13.34 6.12 2.02
C LEU A 60 14.85 6.39 1.97
N LEU A 61 15.66 5.48 2.52
CA LEU A 61 17.12 5.64 2.57
C LEU A 61 17.76 4.88 1.42
N ASN A 62 18.69 5.54 0.70
CA ASN A 62 19.51 4.95 -0.36
C ASN A 62 18.72 4.11 -1.38
N PRO A 63 17.67 4.64 -2.03
CA PRO A 63 16.93 3.90 -3.04
C PRO A 63 17.87 3.42 -4.15
N ASN A 64 17.78 2.14 -4.50
CA ASN A 64 18.55 1.56 -5.59
C ASN A 64 17.57 1.04 -6.65
N VAL A 65 17.71 1.54 -7.88
CA VAL A 65 16.76 1.24 -8.96
C VAL A 65 17.45 0.43 -10.05
N HIS A 66 16.85 -0.70 -10.40
CA HIS A 66 17.25 -1.55 -11.51
C HIS A 66 16.20 -1.52 -12.62
N LEU A 67 16.58 -1.08 -13.82
CA LEU A 67 15.71 -1.18 -15.01
C LEU A 67 15.78 -2.60 -15.58
N MET A 68 14.63 -3.14 -15.97
CA MET A 68 14.46 -4.50 -16.48
C MET A 68 13.74 -4.45 -17.82
N GLY A 69 14.47 -4.10 -18.88
CA GLY A 69 13.91 -3.88 -20.21
C GLY A 69 13.15 -2.55 -20.32
N ASP A 70 12.23 -2.46 -21.28
CA ASP A 70 11.54 -1.20 -21.62
C ASP A 70 10.34 -0.91 -20.68
N GLU A 71 9.74 -1.94 -20.11
CA GLU A 71 8.47 -1.86 -19.36
C GLU A 71 8.61 -2.31 -17.88
N GLY A 72 9.83 -2.62 -17.43
CA GLY A 72 10.09 -3.20 -16.11
C GLY A 72 11.10 -2.40 -15.28
N ALA A 73 10.87 -2.32 -13.97
CA ALA A 73 11.85 -1.81 -13.01
C ALA A 73 11.66 -2.47 -11.64
N CYS A 74 12.73 -2.53 -10.85
CA CYS A 74 12.73 -2.96 -9.45
C CYS A 74 13.42 -1.88 -8.61
N ILE A 75 12.80 -1.54 -7.48
CA ILE A 75 13.27 -0.58 -6.48
C ILE A 75 13.19 -1.19 -5.10
#